data_AF-A0A7S0IYS9-F1
#
_entry.id   AF-A0A7S0IYS9-F1
#
_cell.length_a   1.000
_cell.length_b   1.000
_cell.length_c   1.000
_cell.angle_alpha   90.00
_cell.angle_beta   90.00
_cell.angle_gamma   90.00
#
_symmetry.space_group_name_H-M   'P 1'
#
loop_
_entity.id
_entity.type
_entity.pdbx_description
1 polymer ?
#
loop_
_entity_poly.entity_id
_entity_poly.type
_entity_poly.pdbx_seq_one_letter_code
_entity_poly.pdbx_strand_id
1 'polypeptide(L)'
;LATQPTQQAHVALAGTRFTVEPGPPWWVAVERSQWPSGLAADLESVWDDRYGDRRTELVCIGRELDHEAAKAALDACLLSEGDVACGQESWAALPDPYATLWEEMGSLARGVVEAEPVQILKNHIPTHV
;
A
#
# COMPACT_ATOMS: atom_id res chain seq x y z
N LEU A 1 -1.55 1.81 -5.46
CA LEU A 1 -2.35 2.19 -6.65
C LEU A 1 -3.60 2.90 -6.20
N ALA A 2 -4.02 3.95 -6.91
CA ALA A 2 -5.16 4.79 -6.51
C ALA A 2 -6.52 4.06 -6.59
N THR A 3 -6.64 3.06 -7.47
CA THR A 3 -7.84 2.25 -7.72
C THR A 3 -8.23 1.35 -6.55
N GLN A 4 -7.31 1.04 -5.64
CA GLN A 4 -7.52 0.17 -4.47
C GLN A 4 -7.08 0.85 -3.16
N PRO A 5 -7.74 1.94 -2.73
CA PRO A 5 -7.26 2.78 -1.62
C PRO A 5 -7.40 2.12 -0.24
N THR A 6 -8.05 0.97 -0.13
CA THR A 6 -8.21 0.22 1.13
C THR A 6 -7.24 -0.95 1.27
N GLN A 7 -6.54 -1.31 0.19
CA GLN A 7 -5.69 -2.49 0.15
C GLN A 7 -4.21 -2.10 0.29
N GLN A 8 -3.46 -2.95 0.98
CA GLN A 8 -2.01 -2.92 1.04
C GLN A 8 -1.47 -4.18 0.36
N ALA A 9 -0.29 -4.07 -0.24
CA ALA A 9 0.44 -5.23 -0.73
C ALA A 9 1.94 -5.01 -0.66
N HIS A 10 2.66 -6.11 -0.51
CA HIS A 10 4.09 -6.18 -0.73
C HIS A 10 4.35 -6.72 -2.14
N VAL A 11 5.20 -6.02 -2.90
CA VAL A 11 5.50 -6.37 -4.28
C VAL A 11 7.00 -6.51 -4.43
N ALA A 12 7.44 -7.59 -5.05
CA ALA A 12 8.85 -7.81 -5.38
C ALA A 12 9.02 -8.28 -6.82
N LEU A 13 10.05 -7.76 -7.48
CA LEU A 13 10.45 -8.14 -8.82
C LEU A 13 11.96 -8.38 -8.84
N ALA A 14 12.37 -9.59 -9.23
CA ALA A 14 13.78 -9.94 -9.43
C ALA A 14 13.92 -10.86 -10.65
N GLY A 15 14.59 -10.38 -11.69
CA GLY A 15 14.68 -11.09 -12.97
C GLY A 15 13.29 -11.34 -13.56
N THR A 16 12.95 -12.61 -13.80
CA THR A 16 11.63 -13.02 -14.32
C THR A 16 10.61 -13.31 -13.22
N ARG A 17 10.99 -13.19 -11.94
CA ARG A 17 10.10 -13.48 -10.82
C ARG A 17 9.43 -12.21 -10.33
N PHE A 18 8.11 -12.18 -10.46
CA PHE A 18 7.24 -11.14 -9.89
C PHE A 18 6.35 -11.79 -8.83
N THR A 19 6.27 -11.18 -7.65
CA THR A 19 5.40 -11.63 -6.55
C THR A 19 4.62 -10.45 -6.00
N VAL A 20 3.35 -10.71 -5.69
CA VAL A 20 2.46 -9.78 -4.99
C VAL A 20 1.87 -10.54 -3.81
N GLU A 21 2.04 -9.99 -2.61
CA GLU A 21 1.54 -10.56 -1.36
C GLU A 21 0.61 -9.54 -0.69
N PRO A 22 -0.63 -9.93 -0.32
CA PRO A 22 -1.55 -9.01 0.34
C PRO A 22 -1.06 -8.66 1.73
N GLY A 23 -1.12 -7.38 2.07
CA GLY A 23 -0.97 -6.89 3.44
C GLY A 23 -2.33 -6.76 4.14
N PRO A 24 -2.32 -6.45 5.45
CA PRO A 24 -3.53 -6.01 6.14
C PRO A 24 -4.09 -4.71 5.50
N PRO A 25 -5.37 -4.39 5.70
CA PRO A 25 -5.90 -3.10 5.27
C PRO A 25 -5.16 -1.95 5.95
N TRP A 26 -5.11 -0.79 5.30
CA TRP A 26 -4.66 0.44 5.94
C TRP A 26 -5.51 0.78 7.17
N TRP A 27 -4.92 1.29 8.25
CA TRP A 27 -5.66 1.63 9.46
C TRP A 27 -6.72 2.71 9.23
N VAL A 28 -6.45 3.65 8.33
CA VAL A 28 -7.43 4.65 7.88
C VAL A 28 -8.66 4.05 7.20
N ALA A 29 -8.59 2.80 6.71
CA ALA A 29 -9.71 2.07 6.15
C ALA A 29 -10.45 1.19 7.19
N VAL A 30 -9.96 1.12 8.43
CA VAL A 30 -10.56 0.35 9.54
C VAL A 30 -11.28 1.31 10.48
N GLU A 31 -12.47 0.92 10.96
CA GLU A 31 -13.22 1.71 11.94
C GLU A 31 -12.40 1.97 13.19
N ARG A 32 -12.35 3.23 13.64
CA ARG A 32 -11.55 3.67 14.81
C ARG A 32 -11.88 2.90 16.10
N SER A 33 -13.09 2.36 16.23
CA SER A 33 -13.52 1.52 17.36
C SER A 33 -12.80 0.17 17.43
N GLN A 34 -12.27 -0.31 16.30
CA GLN A 34 -11.56 -1.57 16.16
C GLN A 34 -10.04 -1.40 16.29
N TRP A 35 -9.56 -0.16 16.43
CA TRP A 35 -8.14 0.11 16.58
C TRP A 35 -7.63 -0.38 17.95
N PRO A 36 -6.48 -1.07 18.00
CA PRO A 36 -5.82 -1.39 19.25
C PRO A 36 -5.49 -0.14 20.07
N SER A 37 -5.53 -0.28 21.40
CA SER A 37 -5.10 0.80 22.30
C SER A 37 -3.63 1.17 22.04
N GLY A 38 -3.34 2.47 22.00
CA GLY A 38 -1.99 3.00 21.75
C GLY A 38 -1.65 3.22 20.26
N LEU A 39 -2.33 2.53 19.34
CA LEU A 39 -2.04 2.61 17.90
C LEU A 39 -2.07 4.04 17.34
N ALA A 40 -3.00 4.88 17.82
CA ALA A 40 -3.11 6.25 17.35
C ALA A 40 -1.83 7.08 17.62
N ALA A 41 -1.14 6.83 18.74
CA ALA A 41 0.13 7.47 19.03
C ALA A 41 1.26 6.90 18.15
N ASP A 42 1.26 5.60 17.90
CA ASP A 42 2.25 4.95 17.02
C ASP A 42 2.18 5.49 15.57
N LEU A 43 0.97 5.81 15.11
CA LEU A 43 0.73 6.34 13.76
C LEU A 43 1.02 7.84 13.63
N GLU A 44 1.17 8.59 14.72
CA GLU A 44 1.30 10.06 14.68
C GLU A 44 2.44 10.52 13.77
N SER A 45 3.56 9.80 13.75
CA SER A 45 4.74 10.15 12.95
C SER A 45 4.58 9.91 11.44
N VAL A 46 3.59 9.12 11.02
CA VAL A 46 3.37 8.72 9.63
C VAL A 46 1.99 9.11 9.11
N TRP A 47 1.14 9.67 9.96
CA TRP A 47 -0.22 10.04 9.61
C TRP A 47 -0.25 11.28 8.73
N ASP A 48 -1.00 11.19 7.64
CA ASP A 48 -1.34 12.31 6.77
C ASP A 48 -2.84 12.63 6.90
N ASP A 49 -3.20 13.91 7.00
CA ASP A 49 -4.60 14.33 7.20
C ASP A 49 -5.52 13.94 6.03
N ARG A 50 -4.95 13.79 4.83
CA ARG A 50 -5.68 13.44 3.62
C ARG A 50 -5.64 11.94 3.33
N TYR A 51 -4.49 11.31 3.55
CA TYR A 51 -4.23 9.93 3.13
C TYR A 51 -4.17 8.93 4.28
N GLY A 52 -4.17 9.37 5.53
CA GLY A 52 -4.05 8.53 6.72
C GLY A 52 -2.67 7.91 6.84
N ASP A 53 -2.60 6.62 7.16
CA ASP A 53 -1.36 5.84 7.26
C ASP A 53 -0.86 5.27 5.93
N ARG A 54 -1.46 5.67 4.80
CA ARG A 54 -1.10 5.17 3.46
C ARG A 54 0.28 5.66 3.03
N ARG A 55 1.28 4.82 3.24
CA ARG A 55 2.67 5.09 2.86
C ARG A 55 3.20 3.99 1.95
N THR A 56 3.72 4.40 0.79
CA THR A 56 4.37 3.49 -0.17
C THR A 56 5.88 3.63 -0.02
N GLU A 57 6.58 2.51 0.18
CA GLU A 57 8.04 2.46 0.22
C GLU A 57 8.53 1.55 -0.90
N LEU A 58 9.52 2.03 -1.65
CA LEU A 58 10.09 1.32 -2.80
C LEU A 58 11.61 1.29 -2.66
N VAL A 59 12.21 0.13 -2.93
CA VAL A 59 13.65 0.00 -3.08
C VAL A 59 13.95 -0.55 -4.47
N CYS A 60 14.81 0.15 -5.20
CA CYS A 60 15.26 -0.28 -6.53
C CYS A 60 16.76 -0.56 -6.45
N ILE A 61 17.15 -1.78 -6.82
CA ILE A 61 18.55 -2.23 -6.78
C ILE A 61 18.97 -2.60 -8.20
N GLY A 62 20.01 -1.94 -8.71
CA GLY A 62 20.54 -2.17 -10.05
C GLY A 62 21.95 -1.64 -10.21
N ARG A 63 22.67 -2.14 -11.23
CA ARG A 63 23.96 -1.57 -11.65
C ARG A 63 23.71 -0.57 -12.76
N GLU A 64 24.42 0.57 -12.72
CA GLU A 64 24.29 1.62 -13.74
C GLU A 64 22.85 2.14 -13.90
N LEU A 65 22.11 2.21 -12.77
CA LEU A 65 20.76 2.74 -12.74
C LEU A 65 20.79 4.24 -13.01
N ASP A 66 20.02 4.68 -14.02
CA ASP A 66 19.73 6.10 -14.20
C ASP A 66 18.69 6.54 -13.16
N HIS A 67 19.18 7.15 -12.08
CA HIS A 67 18.36 7.58 -10.95
C HIS A 67 17.34 8.66 -11.35
N GLU A 68 17.70 9.57 -12.24
CA GLU A 68 16.81 10.66 -12.66
C GLU A 68 15.69 10.14 -13.56
N ALA A 69 16.03 9.26 -14.51
CA ALA A 69 15.02 8.61 -15.33
C ALA A 69 14.07 7.74 -14.49
N ALA A 70 14.60 6.98 -13.52
CA ALA A 70 13.78 6.17 -12.61
C ALA A 70 12.86 7.05 -11.76
N LYS A 71 13.38 8.14 -11.19
CA LYS A 71 12.57 9.09 -10.41
C LYS A 71 11.48 9.71 -11.27
N ALA A 72 11.80 10.18 -12.48
CA ALA A 72 10.82 10.78 -13.39
C ALA A 72 9.71 9.79 -13.78
N ALA A 73 10.06 8.51 -13.98
CA ALA A 73 9.06 7.46 -14.24
C ALA A 73 8.12 7.24 -13.04
N LEU A 74 8.65 7.26 -11.81
CA LEU A 74 7.84 7.15 -10.59
C LEU A 74 6.97 8.39 -10.37
N ASP A 75 7.50 9.59 -10.60
CA ASP A 75 6.75 10.85 -10.48
C ASP A 75 5.58 10.88 -11.49
N ALA A 76 5.77 10.33 -12.70
CA ALA A 76 4.72 10.22 -13.70
C ALA A 76 3.58 9.25 -13.30
N CYS A 77 3.79 8.39 -12.31
CA CYS A 77 2.75 7.52 -11.76
C CYS A 77 1.91 8.19 -10.65
N LEU A 78 2.28 9.40 -10.21
CA LEU A 78 1.52 10.14 -9.22
C LEU A 78 0.22 10.67 -9.84
N LEU A 79 -0.84 10.71 -9.03
CA LEU A 79 -2.06 11.40 -9.41
C LEU A 79 -1.77 12.89 -9.59
N SER A 80 -2.31 13.49 -10.65
CA SER A 80 -2.24 14.95 -10.81
C SER A 80 -3.12 15.65 -9.79
N GLU A 81 -2.90 16.95 -9.56
CA GLU A 81 -3.78 17.76 -8.70
C GLU A 81 -5.26 17.70 -9.14
N GLY A 82 -5.50 17.60 -10.45
CA GLY A 82 -6.83 17.44 -11.03
C GLY A 82 -7.47 16.11 -10.66
N ASP A 83 -6.75 15.00 -10.81
CA ASP A 83 -7.23 13.66 -10.43
C ASP A 83 -7.54 13.62 -8.93
N VAL A 84 -6.64 14.20 -8.15
CA VAL A 84 -6.73 14.33 -6.71
C VAL A 84 -7.97 15.14 -6.28
N ALA A 85 -8.34 16.18 -7.03
CA ALA A 85 -9.54 16.98 -6.81
C ALA A 85 -10.85 16.25 -7.21
N CYS A 86 -10.80 15.41 -8.23
CA CYS A 86 -11.94 14.56 -8.65
C CYS A 86 -12.26 13.44 -7.64
N GLY A 87 -11.31 13.10 -6.77
CA GLY A 87 -11.53 12.21 -5.63
C GLY A 87 -11.57 10.72 -5.98
N GLN A 88 -11.67 9.88 -4.94
CA GLN A 88 -11.49 8.43 -5.04
C GLN A 88 -12.45 7.73 -5.99
N GLU A 89 -13.71 8.19 -6.09
CA GLU A 89 -14.69 7.63 -7.02
C GLU A 89 -14.22 7.72 -8.48
N SER A 90 -13.55 8.82 -8.84
CA SER A 90 -13.00 8.99 -10.19
C SER A 90 -11.82 8.05 -10.47
N TRP A 91 -11.04 7.72 -9.43
CA TRP A 91 -9.85 6.87 -9.57
C TRP A 91 -10.20 5.43 -9.91
N ALA A 92 -11.40 4.96 -9.55
CA ALA A 92 -11.88 3.62 -9.89
C ALA A 92 -12.00 3.39 -11.42
N ALA A 93 -12.06 4.46 -12.21
CA ALA A 93 -12.08 4.39 -13.67
C ALA A 93 -10.67 4.38 -14.30
N LEU A 94 -9.60 4.58 -13.51
CA LEU A 94 -8.23 4.52 -14.02
C LEU A 94 -7.86 3.08 -14.42
N PRO A 95 -7.02 2.88 -15.46
CA PRO A 95 -6.55 1.56 -15.82
C PRO A 95 -5.82 0.87 -14.65
N ASP A 96 -6.30 -0.30 -14.26
CA ASP A 96 -5.68 -1.14 -13.22
C ASP A 96 -5.24 -2.49 -13.81
N PRO A 97 -3.96 -2.65 -14.16
CA PRO A 97 -3.45 -3.92 -14.71
C PRO A 97 -3.43 -5.05 -13.67
N TYR A 98 -3.70 -4.74 -12.39
CA TYR A 98 -3.71 -5.70 -11.29
C TYR A 98 -5.13 -5.97 -10.75
N ALA A 99 -6.18 -5.44 -11.38
CA ALA A 99 -7.57 -5.56 -10.93
C ALA A 99 -7.96 -7.00 -10.54
N THR A 100 -7.65 -7.98 -11.39
CA THR A 100 -7.95 -9.40 -11.14
C THR A 100 -7.17 -9.97 -9.95
N LEU A 101 -5.92 -9.53 -9.76
CA LEU A 101 -5.10 -9.95 -8.62
C LEU A 101 -5.70 -9.42 -7.32
N TRP A 102 -6.20 -8.18 -7.29
CA TRP A 102 -6.85 -7.61 -6.11
C TRP A 102 -8.12 -8.37 -5.71
N GLU A 103 -8.90 -8.82 -6.69
CA GLU A 103 -10.10 -9.65 -6.45
C GLU A 103 -9.73 -11.01 -5.86
N GLU A 104 -8.72 -11.67 -6.43
CA GLU A 104 -8.18 -12.94 -5.94
C GLU A 104 -7.61 -12.79 -4.51
N MET A 105 -6.83 -11.73 -4.26
CA MET A 105 -6.26 -11.39 -2.97
C MET A 105 -7.34 -11.07 -1.92
N GLY A 106 -8.39 -10.33 -2.28
CA GLY A 106 -9.52 -10.04 -1.40
C GLY A 106 -10.37 -11.28 -1.09
N SER A 107 -10.39 -12.28 -1.99
CA SER A 107 -10.98 -13.59 -1.72
C SER A 107 -10.16 -14.39 -0.71
N LEU A 108 -8.82 -14.41 -0.87
CA LEU A 108 -7.89 -15.08 0.04
C LEU A 108 -7.84 -14.43 1.42
N ALA A 109 -7.79 -13.10 1.50
CA ALA A 109 -7.78 -12.36 2.76
C ALA A 109 -9.05 -12.63 3.58
N ARG A 110 -10.24 -12.71 2.95
CA ARG A 110 -11.49 -13.10 3.63
C ARG A 110 -11.41 -14.48 4.28
N GLY A 111 -10.71 -15.44 3.66
CA GLY A 111 -10.45 -16.75 4.27
C GLY A 111 -9.43 -16.72 5.42
N VAL A 112 -8.58 -15.68 5.49
CA VAL A 112 -7.61 -15.48 6.58
C VAL A 112 -8.23 -14.71 7.75
N VAL A 113 -9.18 -13.79 7.54
CA VAL A 113 -9.86 -13.07 8.64
C VAL A 113 -10.77 -14.00 9.47
N GLU A 114 -11.19 -15.14 8.92
CA GLU A 114 -11.89 -16.20 9.68
C GLU A 114 -10.96 -17.01 10.59
N ALA A 115 -9.64 -16.97 10.36
CA ALA A 115 -8.66 -17.52 11.27
C ALA A 115 -8.25 -16.44 12.28
N GLU A 116 -8.33 -16.78 13.58
CA GLU A 116 -8.02 -15.95 14.75
C GLU A 116 -6.90 -14.90 14.54
N PRO A 117 -7.00 -13.71 15.17
CA PRO A 117 -6.08 -12.60 14.96
C PRO A 117 -4.69 -12.94 15.50
N VAL A 118 -3.84 -13.49 14.64
CA VAL A 118 -2.44 -13.76 14.96
C VAL A 118 -1.69 -12.43 15.02
N GLN A 119 -0.86 -12.28 16.05
CA GLN A 119 -0.01 -11.14 16.40
C GLN A 119 1.00 -10.79 15.28
N ILE A 120 0.56 -10.21 14.16
CA ILE A 120 1.43 -9.92 13.01
C ILE A 120 2.24 -8.61 13.17
N LEU A 121 1.86 -7.72 14.09
CA LEU A 121 2.50 -6.39 14.22
C LEU A 121 3.71 -6.31 15.18
N LYS A 122 4.36 -7.43 15.53
CA LYS A 122 5.56 -7.39 16.40
C LYS A 122 6.90 -7.66 15.71
N ASN A 123 6.93 -7.98 14.42
CA ASN A 123 8.20 -8.29 13.77
C ASN A 123 8.60 -7.26 12.70
N HIS A 124 9.63 -6.50 13.06
CA HIS A 124 10.61 -5.84 12.17
C HIS A 124 10.16 -4.56 11.44
N ILE A 125 10.30 -3.43 12.13
CA ILE A 125 10.93 -2.24 11.54
C ILE A 125 12.44 -2.40 11.78
N PRO A 126 13.27 -2.77 10.79
CA PRO A 126 14.71 -2.72 10.98
C PRO A 126 15.15 -1.24 10.92
N THR A 127 15.27 -0.60 12.08
CA THR A 127 16.08 0.62 12.22
C THR A 127 17.54 0.22 12.27
N HIS A 128 18.22 0.12 11.13
CA HIS A 128 19.69 0.28 11.05
C HIS A 128 20.06 1.05 9.78
N VAL A 129 20.63 2.24 10.01
CA VAL A 129 21.55 2.96 9.12
C VAL A 129 22.91 2.27 9.17
#